data_AF-A0A133V5Y5-F1
#
_entry.id   AF-A0A133V5Y5-F1
#
_cell.length_a   1.000
_cell.length_b   1.000
_cell.length_c   1.000
_cell.angle_alpha   90.00
_cell.angle_beta   90.00
_cell.angle_gamma   90.00
#
_symmetry.space_group_name_H-M   'P 1'
#
loop_
_entity.id
_entity.type
_entity.pdbx_description
1 polymer ?
#
loop_
_entity_poly.entity_id
_entity_poly.type
_entity_poly.pdbx_seq_one_letter_code
_entity_poly.pdbx_strand_id
1 'polypeptide(L)'
;MKKLLEMLEVPHKKRKGAEGWTIVIEEHAHALCATLCGVEGGSLKFAPPLDGFDSAMELVNQLAPFPVREKAPTRIGARMGRPEKAKPREMSPPVSVLYRKRKRKRKKKRKKRDEPTSERPLPHGQLRRT
;
A
#
# COMPACT_ATOMS: atom_id res chain seq x y z
N MET A 1 1.16 -5.77 20.38
CA MET A 1 1.09 -4.29 20.25
C MET A 1 1.34 -3.76 18.84
N LYS A 2 2.32 -4.26 18.06
CA LYS A 2 2.57 -3.73 16.71
C LYS A 2 1.34 -3.76 15.78
N LYS A 3 0.62 -4.90 15.71
CA LYS A 3 -0.60 -5.04 14.89
C LYS A 3 -1.68 -4.02 15.24
N LEU A 4 -1.82 -3.64 16.52
CA LEU A 4 -2.81 -2.64 16.95
C LEU A 4 -2.47 -1.26 16.36
N LEU A 5 -1.20 -0.85 16.42
CA LEU A 5 -0.75 0.41 15.83
C LEU A 5 -0.89 0.43 14.31
N GLU A 6 -0.69 -0.73 13.66
CA GLU A 6 -0.93 -0.87 12.22
C GLU A 6 -2.43 -0.77 11.88
N MET A 7 -3.32 -1.39 12.66
CA MET A 7 -4.76 -1.30 12.45
C MET A 7 -5.33 0.10 12.71
N LEU A 8 -4.76 0.83 13.69
CA LEU A 8 -5.09 2.23 13.94
C LEU A 8 -4.47 3.20 12.92
N GLU A 9 -3.71 2.67 11.95
CA GLU A 9 -3.00 3.46 10.93
C GLU A 9 -2.07 4.54 11.53
N VAL A 10 -1.49 4.27 12.70
CA VAL A 10 -0.57 5.21 13.37
C VAL A 10 0.83 5.07 12.75
N PRO A 11 1.39 6.13 12.14
CA PRO A 11 2.74 6.08 11.59
C PRO A 11 3.77 5.90 12.71
N HIS A 12 4.50 4.79 12.66
CA HIS A 12 5.49 4.43 13.66
C HIS A 12 6.75 3.85 13.01
N LYS A 13 7.91 4.17 13.58
CA LYS A 13 9.21 3.66 13.12
C LYS A 13 9.68 2.56 14.06
N LYS A 14 10.29 1.52 13.51
CA LYS A 14 11.00 0.51 14.30
C LYS A 14 12.47 0.89 14.38
N ARG A 15 13.01 1.00 15.59
CA ARG A 15 14.46 1.11 15.83
C ARG A 15 14.96 -0.16 16.51
N LYS A 16 16.17 -0.59 16.16
CA LYS A 16 16.87 -1.66 16.87
C LYS A 16 17.71 -1.02 17.98
N GLY A 17 17.37 -1.30 19.22
CA GLY A 17 18.13 -0.91 20.41
C GLY A 17 19.09 -2.02 20.84
N ALA A 18 19.80 -1.78 21.95
CA ALA A 18 20.73 -2.73 22.55
C ALA A 18 20.05 -4.02 23.06
N GLU A 19 18.78 -3.94 23.48
CA GLU A 19 18.04 -5.04 24.11
C GLU A 19 16.86 -5.56 23.25
N GLY A 20 16.66 -5.04 22.04
CA GLY A 20 15.57 -5.50 21.16
C GLY A 20 15.05 -4.46 20.17
N TRP A 21 13.84 -4.70 19.65
CA TRP A 21 13.16 -3.81 18.72
C TRP A 21 12.19 -2.88 19.46
N THR A 22 12.45 -1.58 19.39
CA THR A 22 11.61 -0.54 19.99
C THR A 22 10.76 0.14 18.91
N ILE A 23 9.50 0.43 19.22
CA ILE A 23 8.61 1.19 18.34
C ILE A 23 8.64 2.65 18.81
N VAL A 24 8.97 3.55 17.89
CA VAL A 24 9.04 4.99 18.14
C VAL A 24 7.94 5.66 17.34
N ILE A 25 7.10 6.42 18.03
CA ILE A 25 6.07 7.28 17.44
C ILE A 25 6.59 8.71 17.65
N GLU A 26 6.79 9.43 16.55
CA GLU A 26 7.31 10.79 16.56
C GLU A 26 6.12 11.77 16.70
N GLU A 27 5.78 12.48 15.63
CA GLU A 27 4.79 13.58 15.64
C GLU A 27 3.38 13.14 16.06
N HIS A 28 2.96 11.93 15.70
CA HIS A 28 1.61 11.43 15.95
C HIS A 28 1.38 10.94 17.39
N ALA A 29 2.40 10.97 18.23
CA ALA A 29 2.26 10.60 19.64
C ALA A 29 1.29 11.55 20.36
N HIS A 30 1.31 12.84 20.00
CA HIS A 30 0.44 13.85 20.60
C HIS A 30 -1.04 13.55 20.42
N ALA A 31 -1.45 13.07 19.24
CA ALA A 31 -2.86 12.75 18.97
C ALA A 31 -3.34 11.58 19.83
N LEU A 32 -2.54 10.51 19.93
CA LEU A 32 -2.85 9.36 20.78
C LEU A 32 -2.88 9.75 22.25
N CYS A 33 -1.92 10.56 22.69
CA CYS A 33 -1.87 11.02 24.06
C CYS A 33 -3.08 11.90 24.38
N ALA A 34 -3.41 12.88 23.53
CA ALA A 34 -4.54 13.78 23.75
C ALA A 34 -5.89 13.04 23.88
N THR A 35 -6.05 11.88 23.25
CA THR A 35 -7.30 11.11 23.29
C THR A 35 -7.33 10.00 24.34
N LEU A 36 -6.19 9.35 24.63
CA LEU A 36 -6.15 8.11 25.42
C LEU A 36 -5.32 8.22 26.70
N CYS A 37 -4.49 9.25 26.85
CA CYS A 37 -3.54 9.36 27.95
C CYS A 37 -3.58 10.72 28.64
N GLY A 38 -3.47 10.71 29.96
CA GLY A 38 -2.99 11.87 30.70
C GLY A 38 -1.47 11.95 30.59
N VAL A 39 -0.92 13.11 30.26
CA VAL A 39 0.52 13.37 30.37
C VAL A 39 0.77 13.96 31.75
N GLU A 40 1.22 13.12 32.69
CA GLU A 40 1.63 13.56 34.03
C GLU A 40 3.14 13.32 34.20
N GLY A 41 3.90 14.40 34.40
CA GLY A 41 5.32 14.31 34.81
C GLY A 41 6.24 13.57 33.82
N GLY A 42 5.95 13.62 32.52
CA GLY A 42 6.77 12.95 31.49
C GLY A 42 6.50 11.44 31.34
N SER A 43 5.54 10.89 32.09
CA SER A 43 5.05 9.52 31.92
C SER A 43 3.64 9.52 31.33
N LEU A 44 3.39 8.59 30.40
CA LEU A 44 2.08 8.38 29.81
C LEU A 44 1.28 7.45 30.71
N LYS A 45 0.20 7.96 31.29
CA LYS A 45 -0.81 7.13 31.97
C LYS A 45 -1.98 6.93 31.03
N PHE A 46 -2.21 5.67 30.63
CA PHE A 46 -3.39 5.30 29.88
C PHE A 46 -4.61 5.35 30.80
N ALA A 47 -5.71 5.92 30.31
CA ALA A 47 -6.97 5.88 31.05
C ALA A 47 -7.42 4.42 31.27
N PRO A 48 -8.00 4.10 32.44
CA PRO A 48 -8.57 2.78 32.67
C PRO A 48 -9.69 2.52 31.66
N PRO A 49 -9.87 1.26 31.20
CA PRO A 49 -11.01 0.91 30.37
C PRO A 49 -12.28 1.20 31.17
N LEU A 50 -13.12 2.09 30.65
CA LEU A 50 -14.44 2.33 31.21
C LEU A 50 -15.39 1.31 30.56
N ASP A 51 -16.10 0.55 31.39
CA ASP A 51 -17.08 -0.43 30.94
C ASP A 51 -18.44 0.24 30.68
N GLY A 52 -19.23 -0.35 29.76
CA GLY A 52 -20.60 0.12 29.48
C GLY A 52 -20.77 0.98 28.22
N PHE A 53 -19.82 0.98 27.30
CA PHE A 53 -19.94 1.62 25.98
C PHE A 53 -20.16 0.59 24.88
N ASP A 54 -21.08 0.89 23.97
CA ASP A 54 -21.43 -0.01 22.87
C ASP A 54 -20.40 0.06 21.73
N SER A 55 -19.67 1.18 21.63
CA SER A 55 -18.64 1.38 20.62
C SER A 55 -17.35 1.97 21.21
N ALA A 56 -16.20 1.57 20.65
CA ALA A 56 -14.91 2.16 20.99
C ALA A 56 -14.86 3.68 20.72
N MET A 57 -15.70 4.16 19.80
CA MET A 57 -15.79 5.56 19.46
C MET A 57 -16.45 6.40 20.56
N GLU A 58 -17.49 5.87 21.21
CA GLU A 58 -18.10 6.51 22.37
C GLU A 58 -17.12 6.61 23.52
N LEU A 59 -16.38 5.53 23.80
CA LEU A 59 -15.35 5.53 24.83
C LEU A 59 -14.28 6.61 24.56
N VAL A 60 -13.79 6.71 23.32
CA VAL A 60 -12.81 7.74 22.93
C VAL A 60 -13.39 9.15 23.09
N ASN A 61 -14.66 9.35 22.77
CA ASN A 61 -15.34 10.64 22.95
C ASN A 61 -15.50 11.06 24.41
N GLN A 62 -15.62 10.10 25.34
CA GLN A 62 -15.68 10.40 26.77
C GLN A 62 -14.30 10.73 27.35
N LEU A 63 -13.24 10.11 26.82
CA LEU A 63 -11.87 10.33 27.28
C LEU A 63 -11.23 11.59 26.69
N ALA A 64 -11.56 11.91 25.44
CA ALA A 64 -10.99 13.07 24.75
C ALA A 64 -11.64 14.38 25.23
N PRO A 65 -10.87 15.47 25.37
CA PRO A 65 -11.41 16.78 25.71
C PRO A 65 -12.16 17.46 24.54
N PHE A 66 -12.27 16.80 23.40
CA PHE A 66 -12.91 17.30 22.19
C PHE A 66 -13.71 16.19 21.49
N PRO A 67 -14.75 16.54 20.70
CA PRO A 67 -15.53 15.55 19.97
C PRO A 67 -14.72 14.94 18.81
N VAL A 68 -14.59 13.62 18.83
CA VAL A 68 -13.95 12.78 17.81
C VAL A 68 -15.03 12.11 16.96
N ARG A 69 -14.83 12.11 15.64
CA ARG A 69 -15.73 11.47 14.66
C ARG A 69 -14.99 10.43 13.85
N GLU A 70 -15.72 9.43 13.35
CA GLU A 70 -15.14 8.39 12.53
C GLU A 70 -14.50 9.00 11.28
N LYS A 71 -13.22 8.68 11.06
CA LYS A 71 -12.47 9.20 9.91
C LYS A 71 -12.97 8.63 8.59
N ALA A 72 -13.44 7.38 8.60
CA ALA A 72 -13.88 6.65 7.42
C ALA A 72 -15.07 5.73 7.75
N PRO A 73 -16.31 6.28 7.89
CA PRO A 73 -17.51 5.50 8.24
C PRO A 73 -17.92 4.52 7.14
N THR A 74 -17.55 4.81 5.88
CA THR A 74 -17.88 3.98 4.72
C THR A 74 -16.62 3.70 3.92
N ARG A 75 -16.45 2.46 3.47
CA ARG A 75 -15.35 2.06 2.59
C ARG A 75 -15.87 1.63 1.23
N ILE A 76 -15.43 2.31 0.18
CA ILE A 76 -15.77 1.98 -1.20
C ILE A 76 -14.61 1.18 -1.81
N GLY A 77 -14.93 0.03 -2.39
CA GLY A 77 -13.95 -0.76 -3.15
C GLY A 77 -13.85 -0.30 -4.60
N ALA A 78 -12.74 -0.61 -5.26
CA ALA A 78 -12.58 -0.41 -6.69
C ALA A 78 -12.02 -1.68 -7.34
N ARG A 79 -12.40 -1.94 -8.58
CA ARG A 79 -11.75 -2.92 -9.45
C ARG A 79 -10.96 -2.16 -10.51
N MET A 80 -9.73 -2.58 -10.77
CA MET A 80 -8.96 -2.00 -11.86
C MET A 80 -9.68 -2.27 -13.18
N GLY A 81 -10.16 -1.20 -13.81
CA GLY A 81 -10.71 -1.24 -15.14
C GLY A 81 -9.63 -1.48 -16.19
N ARG A 82 -10.01 -1.44 -17.46
CA ARG A 82 -9.04 -1.47 -18.54
C ARG A 82 -8.21 -0.17 -18.48
N PRO A 83 -6.86 -0.24 -18.50
CA PRO A 83 -6.03 0.95 -18.59
C PRO A 83 -6.43 1.83 -19.77
N GLU A 84 -6.27 3.14 -19.61
CA GLU A 84 -6.52 4.11 -20.66
C GLU A 84 -5.72 3.76 -21.92
N LYS A 85 -6.36 3.88 -23.09
CA LYS A 85 -5.78 3.45 -24.36
C LYS A 85 -4.96 4.60 -24.98
N ALA A 86 -3.64 4.54 -24.83
CA ALA A 86 -2.72 5.49 -25.48
C ALA A 86 -2.17 5.02 -26.84
N LYS A 87 -2.34 3.72 -27.19
CA LYS A 87 -1.75 3.18 -28.43
C LYS A 87 -2.53 3.65 -29.67
N PRO A 88 -1.86 4.19 -30.71
CA PRO A 88 -2.51 4.51 -31.98
C PRO A 88 -3.17 3.26 -32.60
N ARG A 89 -4.24 3.48 -33.34
CA ARG A 89 -4.96 2.40 -34.04
C ARG A 89 -4.13 1.93 -35.23
N GLU A 90 -3.30 0.92 -35.03
CA GLU A 90 -2.60 0.21 -36.09
C GLU A 90 -3.47 -0.93 -36.61
N MET A 91 -3.63 -1.03 -37.93
CA MET A 91 -4.15 -2.26 -38.54
C MET A 91 -3.11 -3.39 -38.39
N SER A 92 -3.58 -4.63 -38.30
CA SER A 92 -2.74 -5.81 -38.41
C SER A 92 -3.06 -6.51 -39.73
N PRO A 93 -2.22 -6.40 -40.77
CA PRO A 93 -0.89 -5.77 -40.84
C PRO A 93 -0.92 -4.24 -40.95
N PRO A 94 0.18 -3.54 -40.61
CA PRO A 94 0.27 -2.09 -40.74
C PRO A 94 0.20 -1.69 -42.22
N VAL A 95 -0.67 -0.73 -42.54
CA VAL A 95 -0.83 -0.16 -43.89
C VAL A 95 -0.54 1.33 -43.84
N SER A 96 0.32 1.79 -44.75
CA SER A 96 0.63 3.21 -44.93
C SER A 96 -0.23 3.88 -46.02
N VAL A 97 -0.67 3.13 -47.03
CA VAL A 97 -1.53 3.61 -48.14
C VAL A 97 -2.47 2.47 -48.54
N LEU A 98 -3.73 2.81 -48.80
CA LEU A 98 -4.74 1.87 -49.33
C LEU A 98 -4.55 1.74 -50.84
N TYR A 99 -3.90 0.66 -51.26
CA TYR A 99 -3.75 0.32 -52.67
C TYR A 99 -4.22 -1.11 -52.92
N ARG A 100 -4.93 -1.33 -54.04
CA ARG A 100 -5.43 -2.64 -54.45
C ARG A 100 -4.27 -3.59 -54.74
N LYS A 101 -3.93 -4.47 -53.80
CA LYS A 101 -2.89 -5.49 -54.03
C LYS A 101 -3.44 -6.65 -54.83
N ARG A 102 -2.74 -7.03 -55.90
CA ARG A 102 -2.86 -8.33 -56.57
C ARG A 102 -2.34 -9.41 -55.60
N LYS A 103 -3.06 -10.54 -55.44
CA LYS A 103 -2.63 -11.64 -54.56
C LYS A 103 -1.30 -12.22 -55.06
N ARG A 104 -0.20 -11.90 -54.38
CA ARG A 104 1.11 -12.54 -54.56
C ARG A 104 1.55 -13.06 -53.19
N LYS A 105 1.76 -14.38 -53.06
CA LYS A 105 2.22 -14.97 -51.79
C LYS A 105 3.57 -14.34 -51.41
N ARG A 106 3.62 -13.61 -50.29
CA ARG A 106 4.85 -13.01 -49.77
C ARG A 106 5.23 -13.73 -48.47
N LYS A 107 6.49 -14.19 -48.37
CA LYS A 107 7.05 -14.81 -47.15
C LYS A 107 6.96 -13.80 -45.99
N LYS A 108 6.46 -14.26 -44.83
CA LYS A 108 6.40 -13.46 -43.58
C LYS A 108 7.81 -12.98 -43.23
N LYS A 109 8.07 -11.67 -43.24
CA LYS A 109 9.23 -11.10 -42.55
C LYS A 109 9.03 -11.39 -41.06
N ARG A 110 9.86 -12.28 -40.49
CA ARG A 110 9.94 -12.50 -39.05
C ARG A 110 10.27 -11.16 -38.39
N LYS A 111 9.37 -10.69 -37.51
CA LYS A 111 9.68 -9.60 -36.59
C LYS A 111 10.83 -10.11 -35.72
N LYS A 112 11.99 -9.43 -35.73
CA LYS A 112 13.05 -9.72 -34.75
C LYS A 112 12.38 -9.58 -33.38
N ARG A 113 12.50 -10.62 -32.56
CA ARG A 113 12.09 -10.55 -31.16
C ARG A 113 13.00 -9.52 -30.53
N ASP A 114 12.43 -8.51 -29.88
CA ASP A 114 13.20 -7.66 -28.98
C ASP A 114 13.83 -8.61 -27.94
N GLU A 115 15.16 -8.57 -27.82
CA GLU A 115 15.89 -9.36 -26.84
C GLU A 115 15.38 -8.99 -25.45
N PRO A 116 15.04 -9.98 -24.59
CA PRO A 116 14.84 -9.67 -23.19
C PRO A 116 16.21 -9.30 -22.62
N THR A 117 16.37 -8.09 -22.11
CA THR A 117 17.50 -7.74 -21.25
C THR A 117 17.45 -8.63 -20.00
N SER A 118 18.06 -9.81 -20.09
CA SER A 118 18.23 -10.75 -18.99
C SER A 118 19.66 -10.66 -18.49
N GLU A 119 19.97 -9.57 -17.78
CA GLU A 119 21.06 -9.57 -16.81
C GLU A 119 20.56 -8.96 -15.51
N ARG A 120 19.92 -9.81 -14.70
CA ARG A 120 19.97 -9.68 -13.25
C ARG A 120 20.64 -10.96 -12.74
N PRO A 121 21.80 -10.88 -12.07
CA PRO A 121 22.46 -12.07 -11.56
C PRO A 121 21.58 -12.72 -10.48
N LEU A 122 21.45 -14.05 -10.54
CA LEU A 122 20.83 -14.85 -9.48
C LEU A 122 21.78 -14.93 -8.28
N PRO A 123 21.27 -14.90 -7.04
CA PRO A 123 22.11 -15.09 -5.86
C PRO A 123 22.71 -16.50 -5.83
N HIS A 124 23.96 -16.57 -5.36
CA HIS A 124 24.75 -17.79 -5.27
C HIS A 124 24.04 -18.92 -4.51
N GLY A 125 24.02 -20.11 -5.11
CA GLY A 125 23.81 -21.37 -4.41
C GLY A 125 22.44 -21.99 -4.59
N GLN A 126 22.21 -22.67 -5.71
CA GLN A 126 21.30 -23.83 -5.77
C GLN A 126 21.66 -24.69 -7.00
N LEU A 127 22.29 -25.85 -6.75
CA LEU A 127 22.52 -26.88 -7.76
C LEU A 127 21.19 -27.48 -8.22
N ARG A 128 21.01 -27.64 -9.54
CA ARG A 128 19.89 -28.39 -10.12
C ARG A 128 20.11 -29.88 -9.87
N ARG A 129 19.18 -30.54 -9.18
CA ARG A 129 19.06 -31.99 -9.20
C ARG A 129 18.23 -32.39 -10.42
N THR A 130 18.66 -33.47 -11.08
CA THR A 130 18.01 -34.20 -12.17
C THR A 130 16.64 -34.73 -11.76
#